data_AF-A0A1F7Y126-F1
#
_entry.id   AF-A0A1F7Y126-F1
#
_cell.length_a   1.000
_cell.length_b   1.000
_cell.length_c   1.000
_cell.angle_alpha   90.00
_cell.angle_beta   90.00
_cell.angle_gamma   90.00
#
_symmetry.space_group_name_H-M   'P 1'
#
loop_
_entity.id
_entity.type
_entity.pdbx_description
1 polymer ?
#
loop_
_entity_poly.entity_id
_entity_poly.type
_entity_poly.pdbx_seq_one_letter_code
_entity_poly.pdbx_strand_id
1 'polypeptide(L)'
;MRSTDYFCFNCGKNLKPKPPSTSNTEQLIVYLKSIFLAPYGIILGIRYLRQEESKSKIVGVTAIILTLVTILIITKLASDLMSNINDQVNIQRQQFGDF
;
A
#
# COMPACT_ATOMS: atom_id res chain seq x y z
N MET A 1 12.69 -24.23 -24.05
CA MET A 1 12.26 -23.00 -23.35
C MET A 1 12.79 -23.07 -21.93
N ARG A 2 13.50 -22.04 -21.45
CA ARG A 2 13.93 -22.01 -20.04
C ARG A 2 12.76 -21.54 -19.19
N SER A 3 12.66 -22.03 -17.95
CA SER A 3 11.59 -21.64 -17.04
C SER A 3 11.59 -20.14 -16.71
N THR A 4 12.70 -19.45 -16.94
CA THR A 4 12.89 -18.01 -16.67
C THR A 4 12.49 -17.10 -17.82
N ASP A 5 12.14 -17.63 -19.00
CA ASP A 5 11.89 -16.81 -20.19
C ASP A 5 10.52 -16.12 -20.12
N TYR A 6 10.48 -14.79 -20.30
CA TYR A 6 9.23 -14.01 -20.38
C TYR A 6 8.60 -14.06 -21.78
N PHE A 7 9.39 -14.32 -22.81
CA PHE A 7 8.96 -14.40 -24.20
C PHE A 7 9.52 -15.65 -24.87
N CYS A 8 8.74 -16.22 -25.77
CA CYS A 8 9.19 -17.29 -26.65
C CYS A 8 10.22 -16.75 -27.65
N PHE A 9 11.48 -17.20 -27.56
CA PHE A 9 12.54 -16.77 -28.48
C PHE A 9 12.23 -17.06 -29.95
N ASN A 10 11.51 -18.15 -30.23
CA ASN A 10 11.20 -18.58 -31.59
C ASN A 10 9.95 -17.92 -32.18
N CYS A 11 9.02 -17.47 -31.35
CA CYS A 11 7.66 -17.12 -31.78
C CYS A 11 7.12 -15.81 -31.20
N GLY A 12 7.89 -15.14 -30.34
CA GLY A 12 7.50 -13.88 -29.71
C GLY A 12 6.32 -13.96 -28.73
N LYS A 13 5.70 -15.14 -28.56
CA LYS A 13 4.57 -15.34 -27.64
C LYS A 13 4.97 -14.97 -26.21
N ASN A 14 4.11 -14.19 -25.57
CA ASN A 14 4.27 -13.77 -24.18
C ASN A 14 4.01 -14.99 -23.26
N LEU A 15 5.03 -15.43 -22.52
CA LEU A 15 4.98 -16.60 -21.65
C LEU A 15 4.65 -16.24 -20.20
N LYS A 16 5.09 -15.05 -19.75
CA LYS A 16 4.86 -14.54 -18.40
C LYS A 16 4.54 -13.04 -18.44
N PRO A 17 3.64 -12.54 -17.58
CA PRO A 17 3.35 -11.11 -17.53
C PRO A 17 4.62 -10.30 -17.28
N LYS A 18 4.70 -9.12 -17.92
CA LYS A 18 5.85 -8.21 -17.80
C LYS A 18 6.17 -7.96 -16.31
N PRO A 19 7.42 -8.16 -15.88
CA PRO A 19 7.80 -7.94 -14.50
C PRO A 19 7.65 -6.45 -14.18
N PRO A 20 7.18 -6.10 -12.98
CA PRO A 20 7.11 -4.73 -12.54
C PRO A 20 8.53 -4.15 -12.45
N SER A 21 8.70 -2.92 -12.92
CA SER A 21 10.01 -2.27 -12.92
C SER A 21 10.47 -1.97 -11.50
N THR A 22 11.77 -2.14 -11.27
CA THR A 22 12.46 -1.81 -10.01
C THR A 22 13.33 -0.56 -10.16
N SER A 23 13.13 0.25 -11.21
CA SER A 23 13.82 1.54 -11.35
C SER A 23 13.48 2.48 -10.18
N ASN A 24 14.40 3.39 -9.83
CA ASN A 24 14.26 4.28 -8.68
C ASN A 24 12.95 5.07 -8.71
N THR A 25 12.56 5.57 -9.88
CA THR A 25 11.30 6.30 -10.08
C THR A 25 10.08 5.41 -9.83
N GLU A 26 10.10 4.16 -10.28
CA GLU A 26 9.00 3.21 -10.09
C GLU A 26 8.87 2.79 -8.63
N GLN A 27 9.99 2.56 -7.93
CA GLN A 27 9.97 2.30 -6.49
C GLN A 27 9.31 3.46 -5.72
N LEU A 28 9.68 4.70 -6.05
CA LEU A 28 9.07 5.88 -5.44
C LEU A 28 7.56 5.92 -5.67
N ILE A 29 7.10 5.66 -6.90
CA ILE A 29 5.67 5.61 -7.23
C ILE A 29 4.96 4.50 -6.43
N VAL A 30 5.57 3.33 -6.30
CA VAL A 30 5.01 2.21 -5.52
C VAL A 30 4.86 2.60 -4.06
N TYR A 31 5.86 3.23 -3.45
CA TYR A 31 5.81 3.66 -2.06
C TYR A 31 4.75 4.75 -1.84
N LEU A 32 4.69 5.75 -2.72
CA LEU A 32 3.65 6.78 -2.68
C LEU A 32 2.26 6.15 -2.79
N LYS A 33 2.03 5.27 -3.76
CA LYS A 33 0.75 4.55 -3.89
C LYS A 33 0.43 3.71 -2.65
N SER A 34 1.43 3.14 -2.00
CA SER A 34 1.26 2.31 -0.81
C SER A 34 0.82 3.11 0.42
N ILE A 35 1.24 4.37 0.51
CA ILE A 35 0.82 5.32 1.56
C ILE A 35 -0.55 5.92 1.23
N PHE A 36 -0.69 6.54 0.07
CA PHE A 36 -1.89 7.32 -0.28
C PHE A 36 -3.11 6.48 -0.62
N LEU A 37 -2.90 5.26 -1.13
CA LEU A 37 -3.99 4.34 -1.48
C LEU A 37 -3.95 3.08 -0.61
N ALA A 38 -3.79 3.19 0.71
CA ALA A 38 -4.03 2.03 1.58
C ALA A 38 -5.46 1.48 1.34
N PRO A 39 -5.68 0.14 1.20
CA PRO A 39 -4.75 -0.99 1.38
C PRO A 39 -4.05 -1.46 0.08
N TYR A 40 -4.18 -0.74 -1.03
CA TYR A 40 -3.66 -1.12 -2.36
C TYR A 40 -2.14 -1.39 -2.38
N GLY A 41 -1.38 -0.79 -1.47
CA GLY A 41 0.04 -1.10 -1.29
C GLY A 41 0.33 -2.56 -0.93
N ILE A 42 -0.61 -3.27 -0.29
CA ILE A 42 -0.50 -4.72 -0.04
C ILE A 42 -0.59 -5.49 -1.36
N ILE A 43 -1.56 -5.14 -2.22
CA ILE A 43 -1.75 -5.80 -3.52
C ILE A 43 -0.53 -5.57 -4.42
N LEU A 44 -0.02 -4.33 -4.45
CA LEU A 44 1.21 -3.99 -5.15
C LEU A 44 2.41 -4.76 -4.57
N GLY A 45 2.54 -4.79 -3.25
CA GLY A 45 3.62 -5.52 -2.58
C GLY A 45 3.62 -7.02 -2.91
N ILE A 46 2.45 -7.67 -2.90
CA ILE A 46 2.30 -9.08 -3.33
C ILE A 46 2.73 -9.27 -4.78
N ARG A 47 2.41 -8.33 -5.68
CA ARG A 47 2.83 -8.39 -7.10
C ARG A 47 4.35 -8.34 -7.25
N TYR A 48 5.05 -7.56 -6.43
CA TYR A 48 6.51 -7.47 -6.39
C TYR A 48 7.15 -8.70 -5.73
N LEU A 49 6.54 -9.25 -4.66
CA LEU A 49 7.02 -10.47 -3.98
C LEU A 49 7.00 -11.72 -4.87
N ARG A 50 6.09 -11.78 -5.83
CA ARG A 50 5.98 -12.89 -6.80
C ARG A 50 7.11 -12.92 -7.82
N GLN A 51 7.95 -11.89 -7.89
CA GLN A 51 9.09 -11.87 -8.80
C GLN A 51 10.25 -12.71 -8.26
N GLU A 52 11.01 -13.32 -9.16
CA GLU A 52 12.19 -14.13 -8.79
C GLU A 52 13.35 -13.25 -8.28
N GLU A 53 13.43 -12.00 -8.74
CA GLU A 53 14.49 -11.05 -8.39
C GLU A 53 14.41 -10.59 -6.93
N SER A 54 15.53 -10.72 -6.20
CA SER A 54 15.64 -10.31 -4.79
C SER A 54 15.31 -8.84 -4.55
N LYS A 55 15.71 -7.92 -5.45
CA LYS A 55 15.39 -6.50 -5.32
C LYS A 55 13.89 -6.25 -5.36
N SER A 56 13.18 -6.92 -6.27
CA SER A 56 11.72 -6.82 -6.37
C SER A 56 11.04 -7.30 -5.09
N LYS A 57 11.53 -8.38 -4.48
CA LYS A 57 11.02 -8.85 -3.18
C LYS A 57 11.20 -7.81 -2.07
N ILE A 58 12.36 -7.14 -1.99
CA ILE A 58 12.61 -6.08 -1.00
C ILE A 58 11.62 -4.92 -1.18
N VAL A 59 11.40 -4.48 -2.43
CA VAL A 59 10.41 -3.43 -2.73
C VAL A 59 9.01 -3.87 -2.29
N GLY A 60 8.65 -5.13 -2.54
CA GLY A 60 7.37 -5.70 -2.13
C GLY A 60 7.15 -5.73 -0.62
N VAL A 61 8.15 -6.19 0.15
CA VAL A 61 8.11 -6.17 1.62
C VAL A 61 8.01 -4.74 2.14
N THR A 62 8.84 -3.83 1.62
CA THR A 62 8.88 -2.43 2.03
C THR A 62 7.53 -1.74 1.82
N ALA A 63 6.89 -1.98 0.66
CA ALA A 63 5.57 -1.45 0.34
C ALA A 63 4.49 -1.94 1.33
N ILE A 64 4.50 -3.22 1.69
CA ILE A 64 3.56 -3.79 2.66
C ILE A 64 3.75 -3.17 4.05
N ILE A 65 4.99 -3.07 4.50
CA ILE A 65 5.31 -2.46 5.81
C ILE A 65 4.85 -1.01 5.84
N LEU A 66 5.15 -0.23 4.79
CA LEU A 66 4.67 1.15 4.64
C LEU A 66 3.16 1.23 4.77
N THR A 67 2.42 0.39 4.05
CA THR A 67 0.95 0.38 4.13
C THR A 67 0.44 0.05 5.54
N LEU A 68 1.05 -0.93 6.23
CA LEU A 68 0.65 -1.27 7.60
C LEU A 68 0.88 -0.10 8.57
N VAL A 69 2.04 0.55 8.47
CA VAL A 69 2.36 1.74 9.29
C VAL A 69 1.38 2.87 9.01
N THR A 70 1.09 3.14 7.73
CA THR A 70 0.11 4.17 7.35
C THR A 70 -1.28 3.89 7.90
N ILE A 71 -1.75 2.64 7.82
CA ILE A 71 -3.05 2.24 8.40
C ILE A 71 -3.08 2.53 9.89
N LEU A 72 -2.04 2.12 10.64
CA LEU A 72 -1.98 2.36 12.09
C LEU A 72 -2.04 3.86 12.43
N ILE A 73 -1.30 4.69 11.71
CA ILE A 73 -1.29 6.15 11.91
C ILE A 73 -2.67 6.74 11.63
N ILE A 74 -3.28 6.39 10.49
CA ILE A 74 -4.60 6.91 10.10
C ILE A 74 -5.67 6.48 11.10
N THR A 75 -5.65 5.23 11.55
CA THR A 75 -6.62 4.72 12.53
C THR A 75 -6.47 5.45 13.87
N LYS A 76 -5.25 5.72 14.33
CA LYS A 76 -5.02 6.49 15.55
C LYS A 76 -5.54 7.91 15.42
N LEU A 77 -5.15 8.61 14.35
CA LEU A 77 -5.61 9.96 14.08
C LEU A 77 -7.14 10.04 14.00
N ALA A 78 -7.79 9.11 13.30
CA ALA A 78 -9.24 9.06 13.19
C ALA A 78 -9.91 8.82 14.56
N SER A 79 -9.35 7.94 15.38
CA SER A 79 -9.88 7.65 16.73
C SER A 79 -9.77 8.87 17.64
N ASP A 80 -8.62 9.56 17.61
CA ASP A 80 -8.39 10.78 18.40
C ASP A 80 -9.34 11.89 17.97
N LEU A 81 -9.54 12.08 16.65
CA LEU A 81 -10.51 13.03 16.12
C LEU A 81 -11.94 12.70 16.58
N MET A 82 -12.35 11.42 16.54
CA MET A 82 -13.67 11.01 16.99
C MET A 82 -13.86 11.25 18.49
N SER A 83 -12.86 10.97 19.32
CA SER A 83 -12.91 11.26 20.77
C SER A 83 -13.10 12.76 21.01
N ASN A 84 -12.28 13.59 20.36
CA ASN A 84 -12.34 15.04 20.51
C ASN A 84 -13.70 15.63 20.06
N ILE A 85 -14.30 15.07 19.00
CA ILE A 85 -15.63 15.50 18.54
C ILE A 85 -16.70 15.05 19.54
N ASN A 86 -16.62 13.82 20.05
CA ASN A 86 -17.58 13.29 21.01
C ASN A 86 -17.59 14.11 22.31
N ASP A 87 -16.41 14.48 22.80
CA ASP A 87 -16.28 15.31 24.01
C ASP A 87 -16.89 16.71 23.80
N GLN A 88 -16.63 17.33 22.64
CA GLN A 88 -17.22 18.63 22.30
C GLN A 88 -18.75 18.59 22.17
N VAL A 89 -19.29 17.55 21.53
CA VAL A 89 -20.75 17.39 21.36
C VAL A 89 -21.42 17.15 22.71
N ASN A 90 -20.80 16.36 23.61
CA ASN A 90 -21.36 16.10 24.93
C ASN A 90 -21.39 17.37 25.80
N ILE A 91 -20.34 18.18 25.76
CA ILE A 91 -20.30 19.48 26.47
C ILE A 91 -21.40 20.41 25.94
N GLN A 92 -21.57 20.51 24.62
CA GLN A 92 -22.64 21.32 24.02
C GLN A 92 -24.02 20.83 24.45
N ARG A 93 -24.28 19.51 24.42
CA ARG A 93 -25.58 18.94 24.83
C ARG A 93 -25.95 19.24 26.28
N GLN A 94 -24.99 19.25 27.20
CA GLN A 94 -25.24 19.64 28.60
C GLN A 94 -25.63 21.11 28.71
N GLN A 95 -24.93 22.01 28.01
CA GLN A 95 -25.24 23.45 28.03
C GLN A 95 -26.64 23.79 27.50
N PHE A 96 -27.18 23.03 26.54
CA PHE A 96 -28.54 23.24 26.03
C PHE A 96 -29.63 22.50 26.83
N GLY A 97 -29.28 21.50 27.63
CA GLY A 97 -30.22 20.77 28.49
C GLY A 97 -30.47 21.45 29.84
N ASP A 98 -29.60 22.37 30.25
CA ASP A 98 -29.70 23.19 31.47
C ASP A 98 -30.50 24.50 31.27
N PHE A 99 -31.25 24.64 30.16
CA PHE A 99 -32.18 25.76 29.90
C PHE A 99 -33.61 25.24 29.71
#